data_AF-A0A9Y2JSU2-F1
#
_entry.id   AF-A0A9Y2JSU2-F1
#
_cell.length_a   1.000
_cell.length_b   1.000
_cell.length_c   1.000
_cell.angle_alpha   90.00
_cell.angle_beta   90.00
_cell.angle_gamma   90.00
#
_symmetry.space_group_name_H-M   'P 1'
#
loop_
_entity.id
_entity.type
_entity.pdbx_description
1 polymer ?
#
loop_
_entity_poly.entity_id
_entity_poly.type
_entity_poly.pdbx_seq_one_letter_code
_entity_poly.pdbx_strand_id
1 'polypeptide(L)'
;MDERTPRYRTFADLTHDQQDNLLAEFYARGASLAELARLSGLSYSWLRRRLLKAGVELRSRPAPRESPVPPEILVEEYRAGASILALAEKHGLYYKRVRELLLREGVELRPSTRAKPRDS
;
A
#
# COMPACT_ATOMS: atom_id res chain seq x y z
N MET A 1 41.78 -15.55 25.01
CA MET A 1 40.93 -14.44 25.52
C MET A 1 39.70 -14.48 24.65
N ASP A 2 38.85 -15.46 24.97
CA ASP A 2 37.88 -16.01 24.05
C ASP A 2 36.50 -15.41 24.27
N GLU A 3 35.79 -15.27 23.15
CA GLU A 3 34.35 -15.09 23.03
C GLU A 3 33.74 -13.86 23.71
N ARG A 4 33.91 -12.70 23.07
CA ARG A 4 32.88 -11.65 23.06
C ARG A 4 31.66 -12.14 22.28
N THR A 5 30.96 -13.15 22.79
CA THR A 5 29.63 -13.51 22.28
C THR A 5 28.63 -12.56 22.95
N PRO A 6 28.04 -11.58 22.23
CA PRO A 6 27.03 -10.75 22.83
C PRO A 6 25.80 -11.63 23.01
N ARG A 7 25.40 -11.87 24.27
CA ARG A 7 24.12 -12.50 24.59
C ARG A 7 22.98 -11.52 24.30
N TYR A 8 22.69 -11.21 23.04
CA TYR A 8 21.41 -10.61 22.68
C TYR A 8 20.34 -11.69 22.88
N ARG A 9 19.48 -11.51 23.89
CA ARG A 9 18.41 -12.47 24.20
C ARG A 9 17.20 -12.24 23.29
N THR A 10 17.05 -11.04 22.73
CA THR A 10 15.92 -10.65 21.86
C THR A 10 16.33 -9.53 20.88
N PHE A 11 15.57 -9.32 19.80
CA PHE A 11 15.74 -8.18 18.86
C PHE A 11 15.79 -6.81 19.59
N ALA A 12 15.07 -6.69 20.71
CA ALA A 12 15.05 -5.50 21.55
C ALA A 12 16.38 -5.17 22.25
N ASP A 13 17.28 -6.16 22.39
CA ASP A 13 18.58 -5.97 23.05
C ASP A 13 19.66 -5.44 22.08
N LEU A 14 19.36 -5.42 20.77
CA LEU A 14 20.25 -4.90 19.74
C LEU A 14 20.25 -3.38 19.74
N THR A 15 21.41 -2.77 19.45
CA THR A 15 21.45 -1.32 19.22
C THR A 15 20.62 -0.95 18.00
N HIS A 16 20.19 0.31 17.91
CA HIS A 16 19.44 0.80 16.75
C HIS A 16 20.15 0.53 15.42
N ASP A 17 21.47 0.68 15.36
CA ASP A 17 22.23 0.44 14.13
C ASP A 17 22.31 -1.06 13.80
N GLN A 18 22.40 -1.92 14.81
CA GLN A 18 22.35 -3.37 14.62
C GLN A 18 20.97 -3.84 14.13
N GLN A 19 19.89 -3.29 14.69
CA GLN A 19 18.53 -3.56 14.22
C GLN A 19 18.34 -3.12 12.77
N ASP A 20 18.87 -1.96 12.38
CA ASP A 20 18.74 -1.43 11.03
C ASP A 20 19.48 -2.29 10.01
N ASN A 21 20.71 -2.68 10.32
CA ASN A 21 21.50 -3.58 9.47
C ASN A 21 20.83 -4.95 9.33
N LEU A 22 20.29 -5.50 10.43
CA LEU A 22 19.58 -6.78 10.40
C LEU A 22 18.32 -6.70 9.52
N LEU A 23 17.51 -5.65 9.69
CA LEU A 23 16.30 -5.43 8.89
C LEU A 23 16.62 -5.23 7.40
N ALA A 24 17.68 -4.48 7.08
CA ALA A 24 18.16 -4.30 5.72
C ALA A 24 18.60 -5.62 5.08
N GLU A 25 19.31 -6.46 5.83
CA GLU A 25 19.74 -7.77 5.36
C GLU A 25 18.56 -8.71 5.07
N PHE A 26 17.59 -8.80 5.98
CA PHE A 26 16.37 -9.59 5.75
C PHE A 26 15.58 -9.09 4.54
N TYR A 27 15.49 -7.77 4.37
CA TYR A 27 14.84 -7.16 3.21
C TYR A 27 15.57 -7.51 1.89
N ALA A 28 16.89 -7.41 1.88
CA ALA A 28 17.73 -7.76 0.73
C ALA A 28 17.57 -9.23 0.34
N ARG A 29 17.45 -10.14 1.33
CA ARG A 29 17.16 -11.57 1.12
C ARG A 29 15.74 -11.87 0.63
N GLY A 30 14.87 -10.86 0.54
CA GLY A 30 13.54 -11.00 -0.04
C GLY A 30 12.38 -10.87 0.92
N ALA A 31 12.63 -10.65 2.22
CA ALA A 31 11.55 -10.44 3.18
C ALA A 31 10.74 -9.19 2.82
N SER A 32 9.42 -9.32 2.91
CA SER A 32 8.50 -8.20 2.76
C SER A 32 8.49 -7.33 4.02
N LEU A 33 8.11 -6.06 3.85
CA LEU A 33 7.90 -5.15 4.99
C LEU A 33 6.85 -5.68 5.99
N ALA A 34 5.91 -6.51 5.53
CA ALA A 34 4.91 -7.13 6.40
C ALA A 34 5.52 -8.22 7.29
N GLU A 35 6.42 -9.05 6.75
CA GLU A 35 7.17 -10.04 7.52
C GLU A 35 8.11 -9.37 8.52
N LEU A 36 8.82 -8.32 8.09
CA LEU A 36 9.67 -7.53 8.98
C LEU A 36 8.88 -6.89 10.13
N ALA A 37 7.67 -6.38 9.86
CA ALA A 37 6.79 -5.81 10.89
C ALA A 37 6.36 -6.86 11.92
N ARG A 38 6.05 -8.08 11.47
CA ARG A 38 5.71 -9.20 12.37
C ARG A 38 6.91 -9.63 13.22
N LEU A 39 8.09 -9.71 12.63
CA LEU A 39 9.31 -10.17 13.30
C LEU A 39 9.85 -9.16 14.32
N SER A 40 9.75 -7.87 13.99
CA SER A 40 10.31 -6.80 14.84
C SER A 40 9.29 -6.15 15.78
N GLY A 41 7.99 -6.37 15.54
CA GLY A 41 6.91 -5.64 16.24
C GLY A 41 6.79 -4.17 15.84
N LEU A 42 7.58 -3.71 14.87
CA LEU A 42 7.62 -2.32 14.45
C LEU A 42 6.53 -1.99 13.44
N SER A 43 6.03 -0.75 13.50
CA SER A 43 5.05 -0.29 12.52
C SER A 43 5.68 -0.17 11.12
N TYR A 44 4.85 -0.38 10.09
CA TYR A 44 5.26 -0.30 8.69
C TYR A 44 5.93 1.04 8.33
N SER A 45 5.37 2.15 8.83
CA SER A 45 5.92 3.49 8.61
C SER A 45 7.32 3.66 9.22
N TRP A 46 7.55 3.04 10.37
CA TRP A 46 8.83 3.09 11.06
C TRP A 46 9.88 2.23 10.33
N LEU A 47 9.54 1.00 9.95
CA LEU A 47 10.40 0.15 9.12
C LEU A 47 10.80 0.80 7.80
N ARG A 48 9.83 1.40 7.10
CA ARG A 48 10.08 2.15 5.86
C ARG A 48 11.11 3.25 6.08
N ARG A 49 10.97 4.05 7.15
CA ARG A 49 11.92 5.14 7.45
C ARG A 49 13.33 4.62 7.73
N ARG A 50 13.44 3.52 8.47
CA ARG A 50 14.73 2.94 8.88
C ARG A 50 15.46 2.28 7.70
N LEU A 51 14.74 1.54 6.86
CA LEU A 51 15.30 0.97 5.63
C LEU A 51 15.77 2.06 4.66
N LEU A 52 14.99 3.13 4.48
CA LEU A 52 15.42 4.28 3.67
C LEU A 52 16.66 4.97 4.27
N LYS A 53 16.72 5.13 5.60
CA LYS A 53 17.90 5.69 6.29
C LYS A 53 19.13 4.80 6.14
N ALA A 54 18.94 3.48 6.11
CA ALA A 54 20.00 2.49 5.87
C ALA A 54 20.41 2.39 4.37
N GLY A 55 19.85 3.24 3.49
CA GLY A 55 20.20 3.26 2.07
C GLY A 55 19.57 2.13 1.24
N VAL A 56 18.58 1.42 1.80
CA VAL A 56 17.88 0.35 1.08
C VAL A 56 16.85 0.96 0.14
N GLU A 57 16.96 0.64 -1.15
CA GLU A 57 15.92 0.92 -2.13
C GLU A 57 14.71 0.01 -1.88
N LEU A 58 13.60 0.62 -1.46
CA LEU A 58 12.37 -0.12 -1.25
C LEU A 58 11.77 -0.53 -2.59
N ARG A 59 11.58 -1.83 -2.75
CA ARG A 59 10.81 -2.44 -3.84
C ARG A 59 9.50 -1.69 -3.99
N SER A 60 9.27 -1.17 -5.20
CA SER A 60 8.01 -0.54 -5.54
C SER A 60 6.88 -1.52 -5.30
N ARG A 61 5.74 -1.00 -4.83
CA ARG A 61 4.53 -1.81 -4.67
C ARG A 61 4.23 -2.45 -6.03
N PRO A 62 3.87 -3.75 -6.09
CA PRO A 62 3.47 -4.36 -7.34
C PRO A 62 2.41 -3.47 -7.99
N ALA A 63 2.51 -3.32 -9.31
CA ALA A 63 1.56 -2.51 -10.07
C ALA A 63 0.13 -2.91 -9.66
N PRO A 64 -0.80 -1.94 -9.56
CA PRO A 64 -2.19 -2.26 -9.30
C PRO A 64 -2.63 -3.35 -10.27
N ARG A 65 -3.24 -4.42 -9.75
CA ARG A 65 -3.78 -5.49 -10.60
C ARG A 65 -4.60 -4.84 -11.71
N GLU A 66 -4.41 -5.31 -12.94
CA GLU A 66 -5.18 -4.84 -14.07
C GLU A 66 -6.67 -5.04 -13.78
N SER A 67 -7.49 -4.08 -14.18
CA SER A 67 -8.93 -4.21 -14.01
C SER A 67 -9.41 -5.37 -14.89
N PRO A 68 -10.28 -6.28 -14.39
CA PRO A 68 -10.87 -7.31 -15.24
C PRO A 68 -11.77 -6.71 -16.35
N VAL A 69 -12.15 -5.44 -16.20
CA VAL A 69 -12.93 -4.68 -17.18
C VAL A 69 -12.08 -3.53 -17.71
N PRO A 70 -11.95 -3.37 -19.05
CA PRO A 70 -11.29 -2.24 -19.68
C PRO A 70 -11.86 -0.91 -19.15
N PRO A 71 -11.01 0.05 -18.74
CA PRO A 71 -11.46 1.35 -18.23
C PRO A 71 -12.38 2.08 -19.20
N GLU A 72 -12.17 1.93 -20.51
CA GLU A 72 -12.92 2.58 -21.59
C GLU A 72 -14.41 2.25 -21.50
N ILE A 73 -14.76 0.99 -21.24
CA ILE A 73 -16.16 0.53 -21.08
C ILE A 73 -16.81 1.23 -19.89
N LEU A 74 -16.08 1.36 -18.77
CA LEU A 74 -16.59 2.04 -17.59
C LEU A 74 -16.82 3.53 -17.86
N VAL A 75 -15.93 4.17 -18.63
CA VAL A 75 -16.06 5.58 -19.04
C VAL A 75 -17.26 5.79 -19.95
N GLU A 76 -17.45 4.94 -20.96
CA GLU A 76 -18.58 5.02 -21.89
C GLU A 76 -19.91 4.89 -21.16
N GLU A 77 -20.07 3.86 -20.32
CA GLU A 77 -21.29 3.64 -19.56
C GLU A 77 -21.54 4.76 -18.54
N TYR A 78 -20.49 5.28 -17.90
CA TYR A 78 -20.59 6.42 -17.01
C TYR A 78 -21.07 7.68 -17.75
N ARG A 79 -20.52 7.96 -18.93
CA ARG A 79 -20.94 9.07 -19.79
C ARG A 79 -22.39 8.90 -20.25
N ALA A 80 -22.81 7.67 -20.57
CA ALA A 80 -24.19 7.33 -20.92
C ALA A 80 -25.18 7.52 -19.76
N GLY A 81 -24.70 7.69 -18.53
CA GLY A 81 -25.54 8.04 -17.38
C GLY A 81 -25.54 7.02 -16.24
N ALA A 82 -24.81 5.91 -16.38
CA ALA A 82 -24.70 4.93 -15.31
C ALA A 82 -24.02 5.54 -14.08
N SER A 83 -24.53 5.20 -12.90
CA SER A 83 -23.88 5.58 -11.64
C SER A 83 -22.65 4.69 -11.38
N ILE A 84 -21.68 5.19 -10.62
CA ILE A 84 -20.51 4.40 -10.20
C ILE A 84 -20.94 3.10 -9.47
N LEU A 85 -22.06 3.15 -8.74
CA LEU A 85 -22.61 1.97 -8.05
C LEU A 85 -23.18 0.95 -9.05
N ALA A 86 -23.94 1.39 -10.04
CA ALA A 86 -24.46 0.51 -11.08
C ALA A 86 -23.32 -0.16 -11.88
N LEU A 87 -22.26 0.59 -12.20
CA LEU A 87 -21.06 0.05 -12.84
C LEU A 87 -20.35 -0.99 -11.96
N ALA A 88 -20.23 -0.71 -10.67
CA ALA A 88 -19.63 -1.61 -9.69
C ALA A 88 -20.40 -2.94 -9.62
N GLU A 89 -21.73 -2.89 -9.49
CA GLU A 89 -22.59 -4.07 -9.44
C GLU A 89 -22.57 -4.85 -10.76
N LYS A 90 -22.70 -4.16 -11.90
CA LYS A 90 -22.72 -4.78 -13.23
C LYS A 90 -21.43 -5.51 -13.56
N HIS A 91 -20.29 -4.92 -13.21
CA HIS A 91 -18.95 -5.43 -13.56
C HIS A 91 -18.28 -6.20 -12.43
N GLY A 92 -18.97 -6.44 -11.30
CA GLY A 92 -18.42 -7.15 -10.14
C GLY A 92 -17.24 -6.44 -9.49
N LEU A 93 -17.17 -5.11 -9.60
CA LEU A 93 -16.10 -4.28 -9.06
C LEU A 93 -16.55 -3.59 -7.77
N TYR A 94 -15.60 -3.27 -6.90
CA TYR A 94 -15.90 -2.41 -5.76
C TYR A 94 -16.10 -0.96 -6.22
N TYR A 95 -17.04 -0.23 -5.61
CA TYR A 95 -17.31 1.19 -5.89
C TYR A 95 -16.02 2.03 -5.96
N LYS A 96 -15.13 1.86 -4.96
CA LYS A 96 -13.86 2.60 -4.89
C LYS A 96 -12.97 2.30 -6.10
N ARG A 97 -12.96 1.06 -6.57
CA ARG A 97 -12.17 0.65 -7.75
C ARG A 97 -12.69 1.30 -9.02
N VAL A 98 -14.01 1.31 -9.25
CA VAL A 98 -14.61 2.00 -10.40
C VAL A 98 -14.30 3.50 -10.36
N ARG A 99 -14.45 4.13 -9.18
CA ARG A 99 -14.11 5.55 -8.98
C ARG A 99 -12.65 5.85 -9.32
N GLU A 100 -11.71 5.01 -8.85
CA GLU A 100 -10.28 5.17 -9.15
C GLU A 100 -9.99 5.02 -10.65
N LEU A 101 -10.63 4.05 -11.33
CA LEU A 101 -10.47 3.85 -12.77
C LEU A 101 -10.97 5.06 -13.55
N LEU A 102 -12.18 5.55 -13.26
CA LEU A 102 -12.72 6.75 -13.91
C LEU A 102 -11.82 7.98 -13.73
N LEU A 103 -11.30 8.20 -12.51
CA LEU A 103 -10.37 9.31 -12.25
C LEU A 103 -9.04 9.14 -12.97
N ARG A 104 -8.54 7.92 -13.07
CA ARG A 104 -7.29 7.61 -13.79
C ARG A 104 -7.44 7.90 -15.30
N GLU A 105 -8.61 7.64 -15.87
CA GLU A 105 -8.97 7.98 -17.25
C GLU A 105 -9.31 9.48 -17.44
N GLY A 106 -9.13 10.32 -16.40
CA GLY A 106 -9.37 11.75 -16.48
C GLY A 106 -10.85 12.14 -16.52
N VAL A 107 -11.77 11.25 -16.14
CA VAL A 107 -13.20 11.56 -16.08
C VAL A 107 -13.49 12.43 -14.87
N GLU A 108 -14.11 13.59 -15.11
CA GLU A 108 -14.68 14.41 -14.05
C GLU A 108 -15.91 13.72 -13.45
N LEU A 109 -15.85 13.45 -12.14
CA LEU A 109 -16.94 12.77 -11.46
C LEU A 109 -18.08 13.75 -11.20
N ARG A 110 -19.28 13.36 -11.64
CA ARG A 110 -20.54 14.02 -11.31
C ARG A 110 -20.68 14.17 -9.79
N PRO A 111 -21.19 15.31 -9.32
CA PRO A 111 -21.43 15.52 -7.89
C PRO A 111 -22.32 14.39 -7.37
N SER A 112 -21.86 13.75 -6.30
CA SER A 112 -22.63 12.70 -5.66
C SER A 112 -23.85 13.31 -4.99
N THR A 113 -25.03 12.74 -5.26
CA THR A 113 -26.28 13.06 -4.57
C THR A 113 -26.23 12.78 -3.06
N ARG A 114 -25.18 12.10 -2.57
CA ARG A 114 -24.89 11.91 -1.13
C ARG A 114 -24.05 13.01 -0.49
N ALA A 115 -23.69 14.08 -1.20
CA ALA A 115 -23.11 15.25 -0.56
C ALA A 115 -24.17 15.87 0.37
N LYS A 116 -24.10 15.52 1.67
CA LYS A 116 -24.92 16.13 2.72
C LYS A 116 -24.79 17.65 2.58
N PRO A 117 -25.89 18.42 2.54
CA PRO A 117 -25.76 19.88 2.58
C PRO A 117 -24.93 20.23 3.81
N ARG A 118 -23.88 21.04 3.62
CA ARG A 118 -23.20 21.69 4.73
C ARG A 118 -24.24 22.65 5.31
N ASP A 119 -24.82 22.25 6.43
CA ASP A 119 -25.75 23.04 7.22
C ASP A 119 -25.20 24.47 7.40
N SER A 120 -26.11 25.43 7.26
CA SER A 120 -25.87 26.88 7.34
C SER A 120 -25.79 27.36 8.79
#